data_AF-A0A9P3EKT3-F1
#
_entry.id   AF-A0A9P3EKT3-F1
#
_cell.length_a   1.000
_cell.length_b   1.000
_cell.length_c   1.000
_cell.angle_alpha   90.00
_cell.angle_beta   90.00
_cell.angle_gamma   90.00
#
_symmetry.space_group_name_H-M   'P 1'
#
loop_
_entity.id
_entity.type
_entity.pdbx_description
1 polymer ?
#
loop_
_entity_poly.entity_id
_entity_poly.type
_entity_poly.pdbx_seq_one_letter_code
_entity_poly.pdbx_strand_id
1 'polypeptide(L)'
;MKYSIGKTNRLLLEGLKIGFLLQIGSIGPICMLVFRLSLSLPVSKLLMGVVGITLSDLIYTFLAVLSVSAMKKIQQYQRILDIIVGIILIVFGVLFATTGNAVNSDTFGGHDLFIWLFGLNTANPITIVFIAGIFSLEMSKRDMDLKDASIFGFGFLLTTPIFMIIIIIIGKFAGAILPDIVVKILNIMMGIVLIFLGSKNVFWGKKSVEGGKKMRQRQEELRKLFKKNRALLNGHFKLSSGLHSDMYFQAALILQYPKEAVRLAEELAKKIKENNIKVDVVVSPALGGVIIGHEMGRALGVRAIFTERIDSKVSLRRGFFVDKNEKVLVVEDVITTGLSTKEAIDSLKSAGAEALVAVVSLVDRSAGKVDFGVPRFSLLSLEVKSFKEDECPMCKAGSNAVKPGSRK
;
A
#
# COMPACT_ATOMS: atom_id res chain seq x y z
N MET A 1 7.12 -16.07 16.28
CA MET A 1 5.87 -16.14 15.48
C MET A 1 5.26 -14.76 15.34
N LYS A 2 5.43 -14.08 14.19
CA LYS A 2 4.65 -12.88 13.88
C LYS A 2 3.53 -13.32 12.93
N TYR A 3 2.28 -13.25 13.39
CA TYR A 3 1.11 -13.55 12.58
C TYR A 3 1.10 -12.65 11.34
N SER A 4 1.14 -13.26 10.16
CA SER A 4 0.91 -12.56 8.89
C SER A 4 -0.55 -12.12 8.86
N ILE A 5 -0.79 -10.83 9.07
CA ILE A 5 -2.11 -10.23 9.02
C ILE A 5 -2.60 -10.32 7.56
N GLY A 6 -3.68 -11.07 7.31
CA GLY A 6 -4.29 -11.19 5.98
C GLY A 6 -4.64 -9.82 5.38
N LYS A 7 -4.65 -9.71 4.03
CA LYS A 7 -4.87 -8.44 3.29
C LYS A 7 -6.07 -7.64 3.82
N THR A 8 -7.20 -8.31 4.08
CA THR A 8 -8.42 -7.73 4.66
C THR A 8 -8.16 -7.08 6.02
N ASN A 9 -7.54 -7.83 6.94
CA ASN A 9 -7.25 -7.34 8.29
C ASN A 9 -6.24 -6.18 8.26
N ARG A 10 -5.29 -6.22 7.32
CA ARG A 10 -4.32 -5.13 7.12
C ARG A 10 -5.02 -3.86 6.64
N LEU A 11 -5.88 -3.94 5.63
CA LEU A 11 -6.64 -2.80 5.12
C LEU A 11 -7.58 -2.22 6.18
N LEU A 12 -8.23 -3.07 6.97
CA LEU A 12 -9.09 -2.64 8.06
C LEU A 12 -8.30 -1.93 9.17
N LEU A 13 -7.15 -2.48 9.59
CA LEU A 13 -6.26 -1.85 10.55
C LEU A 13 -5.66 -0.54 10.04
N GLU A 14 -5.36 -0.45 8.75
CA GLU A 14 -4.87 0.78 8.14
C GLU A 14 -5.98 1.84 8.07
N GLY A 15 -7.21 1.46 7.73
CA GLY A 15 -8.38 2.34 7.81
C GLY A 15 -8.61 2.88 9.23
N LEU A 16 -8.56 2.00 10.23
CA LEU A 16 -8.63 2.38 11.65
C LEU A 16 -7.52 3.35 12.05
N LYS A 17 -6.25 3.05 11.71
CA LYS A 17 -5.11 3.90 12.03
C LYS A 17 -5.25 5.30 11.45
N ILE A 18 -5.64 5.38 10.18
CA ILE A 18 -5.81 6.66 9.50
C ILE A 18 -7.01 7.40 10.07
N GLY A 19 -8.13 6.73 10.32
CA GLY A 19 -9.30 7.34 10.95
C GLY A 19 -9.00 7.91 12.33
N PHE A 20 -8.28 7.19 13.20
CA PHE A 20 -7.87 7.71 14.50
C PHE A 20 -6.87 8.86 14.42
N LEU A 21 -5.85 8.74 13.57
CA LEU A 21 -4.89 9.84 13.35
C LEU A 21 -5.62 11.12 12.96
N LEU A 22 -6.64 10.96 12.13
CA LEU A 22 -7.45 12.03 11.60
C LEU A 22 -8.45 12.58 12.64
N GLN A 23 -9.08 11.75 13.46
CA GLN A 23 -10.00 12.22 14.51
C GLN A 23 -9.28 12.89 15.69
N ILE A 24 -8.15 12.33 16.12
CA ILE A 24 -7.28 12.96 17.12
C ILE A 24 -6.74 14.27 16.57
N GLY A 25 -6.36 14.27 15.29
CA GLY A 25 -6.00 15.45 14.53
C GLY A 25 -7.17 16.26 14.00
N SER A 26 -8.40 16.09 14.54
CA SER A 26 -9.59 16.90 14.20
C SER A 26 -10.56 16.96 15.40
N ILE A 27 -10.04 17.23 16.61
CA ILE A 27 -10.85 17.64 17.78
C ILE A 27 -11.56 18.95 17.41
N GLY A 28 -12.70 18.79 16.74
CA GLY A 28 -13.46 19.88 16.15
C GLY A 28 -14.59 20.37 17.06
N PRO A 29 -15.43 21.28 16.54
CA PRO A 29 -16.53 21.86 17.30
C PRO A 29 -17.54 20.83 17.77
N ILE A 30 -17.74 19.77 16.99
CA ILE A 30 -18.66 18.66 17.32
C ILE A 30 -18.09 17.80 18.43
N CYS A 31 -16.79 17.50 18.40
CA CYS A 31 -16.11 16.78 19.47
C CYS A 31 -16.20 17.56 20.79
N MET A 32 -15.93 18.87 20.74
CA MET A 32 -16.03 19.75 21.92
C MET A 32 -17.48 19.91 22.40
N LEU A 33 -18.44 19.95 21.48
CA LEU A 33 -19.86 19.99 21.81
C LEU A 33 -20.29 18.70 22.51
N VAL A 34 -19.93 17.52 21.98
CA VAL A 34 -20.19 16.21 22.60
C VAL A 34 -19.54 16.14 23.98
N PHE A 35 -18.31 16.62 24.13
CA PHE A 35 -17.63 16.72 25.42
C PHE A 35 -18.42 17.60 26.41
N ARG A 36 -18.84 18.82 26.02
CA ARG A 36 -19.62 19.72 26.88
C ARG A 36 -20.98 19.13 27.26
N LEU A 37 -21.69 18.53 26.31
CA LEU A 37 -22.95 17.84 26.56
C LEU A 37 -22.77 16.64 27.48
N SER A 38 -21.58 16.01 27.48
CA SER A 38 -21.30 14.91 28.38
C SER A 38 -21.27 15.31 29.86
N LEU A 39 -21.02 16.58 30.16
CA LEU A 39 -21.07 17.11 31.52
C LEU A 39 -22.51 17.21 32.04
N SER A 40 -23.48 17.51 31.17
CA SER A 40 -24.86 17.83 31.57
C SER A 40 -25.90 16.75 31.24
N LEU A 41 -25.66 15.90 30.24
CA LEU A 41 -26.64 14.92 29.76
C LEU A 41 -26.30 13.47 30.21
N PRO A 42 -27.31 12.59 30.35
CA PRO A 42 -27.07 11.18 30.61
C PRO A 42 -26.41 10.48 29.41
N VAL A 43 -25.60 9.44 29.69
CA VAL A 43 -24.84 8.69 28.67
C VAL A 43 -25.74 8.12 27.58
N SER A 44 -26.94 7.63 27.92
CA SER A 44 -27.89 7.09 26.94
C SER A 44 -28.29 8.09 25.85
N LYS A 45 -28.55 9.35 26.22
CA LYS A 45 -28.87 10.41 25.25
C LYS A 45 -27.66 10.74 24.39
N LEU A 46 -26.47 10.81 24.98
CA LEU A 46 -25.23 11.09 24.25
C LEU A 46 -24.92 10.01 23.22
N LEU A 47 -25.14 8.73 23.56
CA LEU A 47 -24.98 7.62 22.62
C LEU A 47 -25.89 7.77 21.40
N MET A 48 -27.15 8.20 21.58
CA MET A 48 -28.04 8.52 20.45
C MET A 48 -27.48 9.65 19.58
N GLY A 49 -26.88 10.67 20.20
CA GLY A 49 -26.14 11.72 19.50
C GLY A 49 -24.98 11.18 18.65
N VAL A 50 -24.20 10.25 19.20
CA VAL A 50 -23.08 9.60 18.49
C VAL A 50 -23.56 8.76 17.31
N VAL A 51 -24.71 8.10 17.42
CA VAL A 51 -25.33 7.39 16.29
C VAL A 51 -25.66 8.39 15.16
N GLY A 52 -26.16 9.58 15.49
CA GLY A 52 -26.38 10.66 14.51
C GLY A 52 -25.10 11.10 13.80
N ILE A 53 -24.02 11.34 14.55
CA ILE A 53 -22.72 11.70 13.97
C ILE A 53 -22.19 10.57 13.07
N THR A 54 -22.26 9.33 13.54
CA THR A 54 -21.76 8.15 12.81
C THR A 54 -22.55 7.92 11.51
N LEU A 55 -23.86 8.14 11.53
CA LEU A 55 -24.70 8.02 10.33
C LEU A 55 -24.33 9.06 9.28
N SER A 56 -24.03 10.28 9.71
CA SER A 56 -23.55 11.35 8.82
C SER A 56 -22.20 10.97 8.18
N ASP A 57 -21.24 10.49 8.98
CA ASP A 57 -19.94 10.04 8.48
C ASP A 57 -20.05 8.81 7.56
N LEU A 58 -21.02 7.92 7.81
CA LEU A 58 -21.32 6.77 6.94
C LEU A 58 -21.74 7.22 5.55
N ILE A 59 -22.60 8.25 5.44
CA ILE A 59 -23.04 8.79 4.15
C ILE A 59 -21.84 9.31 3.36
N TYR A 60 -20.97 10.11 3.97
CA TYR A 60 -19.79 10.65 3.30
C TYR A 60 -18.78 9.56 2.94
N THR A 61 -18.55 8.60 3.83
CA THR A 61 -17.65 7.47 3.57
C THR A 61 -18.16 6.63 2.39
N PHE A 62 -19.48 6.38 2.33
CA PHE A 62 -20.10 5.66 1.24
C PHE A 62 -19.97 6.40 -0.10
N LEU A 63 -20.25 7.71 -0.12
CA LEU A 63 -20.05 8.55 -1.31
C LEU A 63 -18.58 8.54 -1.77
N ALA A 64 -17.64 8.60 -0.83
CA ALA A 64 -16.22 8.55 -1.13
C ALA A 64 -15.79 7.18 -1.67
N VAL A 65 -16.29 6.07 -1.13
CA VAL A 65 -16.06 4.71 -1.69
C VAL A 65 -16.64 4.59 -3.10
N LEU A 66 -17.86 5.07 -3.34
CA LEU A 66 -18.48 5.03 -4.67
C LEU A 66 -17.68 5.81 -5.72
N SER A 67 -17.04 6.91 -5.31
CA SER A 67 -16.19 7.71 -6.21
C SER A 67 -15.00 6.91 -6.77
N VAL A 68 -14.52 5.86 -6.07
CA VAL A 68 -13.46 4.95 -6.55
C VAL A 68 -13.84 4.23 -7.83
N SER A 69 -15.12 3.88 -8.01
CA SER A 69 -15.60 3.23 -9.24
C SER A 69 -15.51 4.17 -10.46
N ALA A 70 -15.65 5.48 -10.24
CA ALA A 70 -15.54 6.52 -11.28
C ALA A 70 -14.09 6.97 -11.55
N MET A 71 -13.12 6.56 -10.71
CA MET A 71 -11.78 7.15 -10.68
C MET A 71 -10.86 6.84 -11.87
N LYS A 72 -11.20 5.86 -12.74
CA LYS A 72 -10.41 5.59 -13.96
C LYS A 72 -10.28 6.80 -14.90
N LYS A 73 -11.26 7.72 -14.91
CA LYS A 73 -11.19 8.99 -15.65
C LYS A 73 -10.61 10.15 -14.83
N ILE A 74 -10.71 10.09 -13.50
CA ILE A 74 -10.32 11.15 -12.56
C ILE A 74 -8.79 11.23 -12.38
N GLN A 75 -8.05 10.18 -12.73
CA GLN A 75 -6.59 10.16 -12.64
C GLN A 75 -5.91 11.28 -13.45
N GLN A 76 -6.58 11.81 -14.49
CA GLN A 76 -6.15 12.99 -15.23
C GLN A 76 -6.24 14.30 -14.42
N TYR A 77 -7.20 14.39 -13.48
CA TYR A 77 -7.51 15.58 -12.68
C TYR A 77 -7.03 15.48 -11.23
N GLN A 78 -6.35 14.40 -10.87
CA GLN A 78 -5.89 14.13 -9.51
C GLN A 78 -5.07 15.30 -8.93
N ARG A 79 -4.26 15.96 -9.77
CA ARG A 79 -3.48 17.12 -9.35
C ARG A 79 -4.34 18.34 -9.04
N ILE A 80 -5.40 18.57 -9.79
CA ILE A 80 -6.34 19.68 -9.57
C ILE A 80 -7.12 19.42 -8.28
N LEU A 81 -7.54 18.18 -8.05
CA LEU A 81 -8.18 17.75 -6.80
C LEU A 81 -7.26 17.93 -5.59
N ASP A 82 -5.98 17.53 -5.68
CA ASP A 82 -5.00 17.72 -4.60
C ASP A 82 -4.81 19.19 -4.23
N ILE A 83 -4.82 20.08 -5.24
CA ILE A 83 -4.71 21.53 -5.05
C ILE A 83 -5.98 22.09 -4.41
N ILE A 84 -7.15 21.71 -4.92
CA ILE A 84 -8.45 22.16 -4.37
C ILE A 84 -8.56 21.72 -2.90
N VAL A 85 -8.34 20.43 -2.61
CA VAL A 85 -8.36 19.90 -1.23
C VAL A 85 -7.31 20.60 -0.37
N GLY A 86 -6.10 20.82 -0.91
CA GLY A 86 -5.04 21.53 -0.21
C GLY A 86 -5.39 22.97 0.16
N ILE A 87 -5.98 23.73 -0.77
CA ILE A 87 -6.45 25.11 -0.53
C ILE A 87 -7.56 25.11 0.51
N ILE A 88 -8.54 24.20 0.38
CA ILE A 88 -9.64 24.10 1.32
C ILE A 88 -9.12 23.82 2.74
N LEU A 89 -8.17 22.89 2.90
CA LEU A 89 -7.55 22.59 4.20
C LEU A 89 -6.82 23.80 4.80
N ILE A 90 -6.14 24.62 3.98
CA ILE A 90 -5.48 25.85 4.43
C ILE A 90 -6.52 26.87 4.89
N VAL A 91 -7.58 27.10 4.12
CA VAL A 91 -8.66 28.04 4.44
C VAL A 91 -9.34 27.65 5.75
N PHE A 92 -9.69 26.36 5.91
CA PHE A 92 -10.26 25.87 7.17
C PHE A 92 -9.27 25.95 8.32
N GLY A 93 -7.99 25.66 8.10
CA GLY A 93 -6.96 25.78 9.13
C GLY A 93 -6.81 27.21 9.66
N VAL A 94 -6.84 28.22 8.77
CA VAL A 94 -6.83 29.63 9.16
C VAL A 94 -8.09 29.99 9.94
N LEU A 95 -9.27 29.68 9.39
CA LEU A 95 -10.56 29.93 10.06
C LEU A 95 -10.58 29.32 11.47
N PHE A 96 -10.10 28.08 11.62
CA PHE A 96 -10.09 27.39 12.90
C PHE A 96 -9.13 28.02 13.91
N ALA A 97 -7.94 28.44 13.46
CA ALA A 97 -6.98 29.14 14.31
C ALA A 97 -7.46 30.53 14.74
N THR A 98 -8.25 31.23 13.92
CA THR A 98 -8.64 32.63 14.16
C THR A 98 -10.00 32.78 14.84
N THR A 99 -11.03 32.05 14.38
CA THR A 99 -12.41 32.23 14.89
C THR A 99 -12.79 31.20 15.94
N GLY A 100 -12.04 30.07 16.01
CA GLY A 100 -12.25 29.03 17.00
C GLY A 100 -13.71 28.63 17.13
N ASN A 101 -14.40 28.38 16.01
CA ASN A 101 -15.86 28.21 15.91
C ASN A 101 -16.40 27.28 17.02
N ALA A 102 -16.75 27.86 18.16
CA ALA A 102 -17.45 27.19 19.22
C ALA A 102 -18.90 27.11 18.76
N VAL A 103 -19.38 25.90 18.49
CA VAL A 103 -20.80 25.67 18.32
C VAL A 103 -21.44 25.92 19.68
N ASN A 104 -22.17 27.02 19.80
CA ASN A 104 -22.81 27.42 21.06
C ASN A 104 -23.90 26.40 21.43
N SER A 105 -23.78 25.84 22.64
CA SER A 105 -24.72 24.88 23.23
C SER A 105 -26.13 25.45 23.41
N ASP A 106 -26.26 26.78 23.43
CA ASP A 106 -27.50 27.50 23.73
C ASP A 106 -28.54 27.40 22.60
N THR A 107 -28.16 26.82 21.46
CA THR A 107 -29.06 26.56 20.32
C THR A 107 -29.84 25.24 20.43
N PHE A 108 -29.60 24.43 21.48
CA PHE A 108 -30.33 23.19 21.70
C PHE A 108 -31.73 23.46 22.29
N GLY A 109 -32.67 23.85 21.42
CA GLY A 109 -34.07 24.17 21.75
C GLY A 109 -34.99 22.96 21.94
N GLY A 110 -34.52 21.88 22.59
CA GLY A 110 -35.36 20.71 22.91
C GLY A 110 -35.63 19.70 21.78
N HIS A 111 -34.95 19.81 20.64
CA HIS A 111 -35.00 18.81 19.57
C HIS A 111 -34.33 17.49 19.96
N ASP A 112 -34.66 16.38 19.27
CA ASP A 112 -33.97 15.10 19.47
C ASP A 112 -32.46 15.27 19.19
N LEU A 113 -31.64 14.92 20.18
CA LEU A 113 -30.19 15.06 20.16
C LEU A 113 -29.56 14.30 18.98
N PHE A 114 -30.19 13.21 18.55
CA PHE A 114 -29.81 12.48 17.34
C PHE A 114 -29.91 13.37 16.09
N ILE A 115 -31.08 13.96 15.84
CA ILE A 115 -31.36 14.76 14.64
C ILE A 115 -30.47 16.00 14.63
N TRP A 116 -30.30 16.63 15.78
CA TRP A 116 -29.50 17.83 15.90
C TRP A 116 -28.02 17.57 15.61
N LEU A 117 -27.40 16.57 16.25
CA LEU A 117 -26.00 16.24 16.00
C LEU A 117 -25.77 15.65 14.61
N PHE A 118 -26.72 14.89 14.06
CA PHE A 118 -26.69 14.44 12.66
C PHE A 118 -26.67 15.63 11.69
N GLY A 119 -27.60 16.57 11.84
CA GLY A 119 -27.70 17.74 10.98
C GLY A 119 -26.47 18.63 11.08
N LEU A 120 -25.96 18.83 12.30
CA LEU A 120 -24.80 19.66 12.55
C LEU A 120 -23.50 19.04 12.01
N ASN A 121 -23.33 17.72 12.09
CA ASN A 121 -22.20 17.02 11.47
C ASN A 121 -22.28 16.99 9.95
N THR A 122 -23.48 16.83 9.40
CA THR A 122 -23.70 16.84 7.95
C THR A 122 -23.47 18.23 7.35
N ALA A 123 -23.86 19.28 8.07
CA ALA A 123 -23.61 20.65 7.64
C ALA A 123 -22.17 21.12 7.91
N ASN A 124 -21.37 20.35 8.67
CA ASN A 124 -20.01 20.75 9.03
C ASN A 124 -19.08 20.68 7.81
N PRO A 125 -18.62 21.81 7.28
CA PRO A 125 -17.79 21.82 6.08
C PRO A 125 -16.46 21.07 6.28
N ILE A 126 -15.95 21.02 7.52
CA ILE A 126 -14.75 20.25 7.85
C ILE A 126 -15.03 18.76 7.62
N THR A 127 -16.13 18.21 8.14
CA THR A 127 -16.51 16.81 7.95
C THR A 127 -16.61 16.46 6.46
N ILE A 128 -17.25 17.33 5.66
CA ILE A 128 -17.40 17.16 4.22
C ILE A 128 -16.04 17.09 3.53
N VAL A 129 -15.19 18.08 3.75
CA VAL A 129 -13.86 18.18 3.11
C VAL A 129 -12.94 17.05 3.56
N PHE A 130 -13.05 16.66 4.83
CA PHE A 130 -12.16 15.72 5.47
C PHE A 130 -12.48 14.28 5.05
N ILE A 131 -13.76 13.89 5.07
CA ILE A 131 -14.19 12.55 4.65
C ILE A 131 -14.25 12.45 3.13
N ALA A 132 -14.70 13.47 2.40
CA ALA A 132 -14.75 13.37 0.93
C ALA A 132 -13.37 13.61 0.28
N GLY A 133 -12.51 14.43 0.86
CA GLY A 133 -11.23 14.84 0.27
C GLY A 133 -10.06 13.94 0.65
N ILE A 134 -9.73 13.84 1.94
CA ILE A 134 -8.52 13.11 2.39
C ILE A 134 -8.66 11.61 2.16
N PHE A 135 -9.85 11.07 2.41
CA PHE A 135 -10.14 9.65 2.22
C PHE A 135 -10.07 9.25 0.74
N SER A 136 -10.72 10.00 -0.15
CA SER A 136 -10.66 9.78 -1.60
C SER A 136 -9.22 9.90 -2.12
N LEU A 137 -8.44 10.83 -1.58
CA LEU A 137 -7.02 10.98 -1.89
C LEU A 137 -6.20 9.75 -1.47
N GLU A 138 -6.44 9.24 -0.28
CA GLU A 138 -5.71 8.08 0.26
C GLU A 138 -6.05 6.79 -0.49
N MET A 139 -7.31 6.61 -0.89
CA MET A 139 -7.73 5.54 -1.79
C MET A 139 -7.04 5.64 -3.14
N SER A 140 -6.92 6.86 -3.69
CA SER A 140 -6.26 7.10 -4.97
C SER A 140 -4.77 6.77 -4.96
N LYS A 141 -4.05 7.13 -3.89
CA LYS A 141 -2.62 6.82 -3.76
C LYS A 141 -2.32 5.33 -3.75
N ARG A 142 -3.31 4.51 -3.37
CA ARG A 142 -3.14 3.08 -3.10
C ARG A 142 -3.71 2.17 -4.19
N ASP A 143 -4.26 2.76 -5.25
CA ASP A 143 -4.82 2.04 -6.41
C ASP A 143 -5.79 0.92 -5.99
N MET A 144 -6.64 1.22 -4.99
CA MET A 144 -7.57 0.24 -4.43
C MET A 144 -8.72 -0.06 -5.39
N ASP A 145 -9.15 -1.32 -5.43
CA ASP A 145 -10.43 -1.69 -6.04
C ASP A 145 -11.61 -1.39 -5.10
N LEU A 146 -12.85 -1.54 -5.59
CA LEU A 146 -14.05 -1.22 -4.80
C LEU A 146 -14.15 -2.08 -3.52
N LYS A 147 -13.67 -3.32 -3.55
CA LYS A 147 -13.74 -4.24 -2.40
C LYS A 147 -12.73 -3.82 -1.33
N ASP A 148 -11.48 -3.58 -1.73
CA ASP A 148 -10.42 -3.09 -0.87
C ASP A 148 -10.79 -1.71 -0.27
N ALA A 149 -11.35 -0.82 -1.09
CA ALA A 149 -11.83 0.49 -0.66
C ALA A 149 -12.98 0.39 0.36
N SER A 150 -13.91 -0.55 0.17
CA SER A 150 -15.01 -0.78 1.11
C SER A 150 -14.50 -1.30 2.46
N ILE A 151 -13.52 -2.22 2.46
CA ILE A 151 -12.91 -2.75 3.69
C ILE A 151 -12.15 -1.64 4.43
N PHE A 152 -11.37 -0.84 3.70
CA PHE A 152 -10.67 0.31 4.25
C PHE A 152 -11.65 1.34 4.82
N GLY A 153 -12.72 1.64 4.09
CA GLY A 153 -13.77 2.57 4.50
C GLY A 153 -14.54 2.12 5.73
N PHE A 154 -14.80 0.82 5.84
CA PHE A 154 -15.40 0.26 7.04
C PHE A 154 -14.49 0.42 8.26
N GLY A 155 -13.19 0.13 8.12
CA GLY A 155 -12.20 0.36 9.17
C GLY A 155 -12.13 1.84 9.58
N PHE A 156 -12.19 2.76 8.61
CA PHE A 156 -12.23 4.19 8.88
C PHE A 156 -13.51 4.60 9.62
N LEU A 157 -14.68 4.17 9.17
CA LEU A 157 -15.96 4.54 9.79
C LEU A 157 -16.06 4.11 11.26
N LEU A 158 -15.51 2.95 11.61
CA LEU A 158 -15.51 2.44 12.99
C LEU A 158 -14.79 3.37 13.98
N THR A 159 -13.91 4.25 13.50
CA THR A 159 -13.19 5.18 14.37
C THR A 159 -14.12 6.22 15.01
N THR A 160 -15.15 6.70 14.29
CA THR A 160 -16.08 7.74 14.77
C THR A 160 -16.80 7.36 16.07
N PRO A 161 -17.54 6.24 16.14
CA PRO A 161 -18.23 5.86 17.36
C PRO A 161 -17.24 5.57 18.50
N ILE A 162 -16.11 4.92 18.22
CA ILE A 162 -15.11 4.61 19.26
C ILE A 162 -14.53 5.90 19.85
N PHE A 163 -14.14 6.84 19.00
CA PHE A 163 -13.59 8.11 19.42
C PHE A 163 -14.60 8.94 20.21
N MET A 164 -15.84 9.06 19.75
CA MET A 164 -16.87 9.83 20.45
C MET A 164 -17.26 9.20 21.80
N ILE A 165 -17.26 7.88 21.92
CA ILE A 165 -17.47 7.20 23.20
C ILE A 165 -16.32 7.52 24.17
N ILE A 166 -15.07 7.51 23.70
CA ILE A 166 -13.91 7.93 24.51
C ILE A 166 -14.11 9.36 25.00
N ILE A 167 -14.55 10.29 24.15
CA ILE A 167 -14.81 11.68 24.53
C ILE A 167 -15.92 11.79 25.59
N ILE A 168 -16.99 11.01 25.47
CA ILE A 168 -18.06 10.97 26.50
C ILE A 168 -17.50 10.46 27.83
N ILE A 169 -16.69 9.39 27.81
CA ILE A 169 -16.07 8.84 29.03
C ILE A 169 -15.14 9.89 29.65
N ILE A 170 -14.25 10.49 28.86
CA ILE A 170 -13.33 11.52 29.35
C ILE A 170 -14.13 12.68 29.93
N GLY A 171 -15.18 13.16 29.26
CA GLY A 171 -15.97 14.27 29.80
C GLY A 171 -16.77 13.92 31.05
N LYS A 172 -17.22 12.67 31.22
CA LYS A 172 -17.85 12.22 32.46
C LYS A 172 -16.88 12.12 33.65
N PHE A 173 -15.63 11.77 33.38
CA PHE A 173 -14.59 11.61 34.41
C PHE A 173 -13.79 12.89 34.66
N ALA A 174 -13.66 13.75 33.65
CA ALA A 174 -13.07 15.07 33.76
C ALA A 174 -14.09 15.96 34.47
N GLY A 175 -14.00 16.00 35.80
CA GLY A 175 -14.72 16.97 36.62
C GLY A 175 -14.65 18.35 35.96
N ALA A 176 -15.81 18.99 35.86
CA ALA A 176 -16.03 20.19 35.07
C ALA A 176 -14.84 21.15 35.07
N ILE A 177 -14.59 21.77 33.90
CA ILE A 177 -13.56 22.77 33.56
C ILE A 177 -12.45 22.18 32.66
N LEU A 178 -12.74 22.10 31.35
CA LEU A 178 -11.70 22.48 30.38
C LEU A 178 -11.78 24.02 30.29
N PRO A 179 -10.76 24.77 30.77
CA PRO A 179 -10.80 26.21 30.64
C PRO A 179 -10.80 26.59 29.16
N ASP A 180 -11.52 27.66 28.78
CA ASP A 180 -11.63 28.10 27.38
C ASP A 180 -10.26 28.32 26.71
N ILE A 181 -9.23 28.55 27.52
CA ILE A 181 -7.83 28.65 27.08
C ILE A 181 -7.31 27.34 26.47
N VAL A 182 -7.68 26.17 27.02
CA VAL A 182 -7.25 24.86 26.51
C VAL A 182 -7.93 24.58 25.17
N VAL A 183 -9.21 24.94 25.04
CA VAL A 183 -9.95 24.83 23.78
C VAL A 183 -9.35 25.73 22.71
N LYS A 184 -8.98 26.96 23.08
CA LYS A 184 -8.32 27.91 22.17
C LYS A 184 -6.94 27.40 21.72
N ILE A 185 -6.15 26.83 22.62
CA ILE A 185 -4.84 26.22 22.30
C ILE A 185 -5.01 25.04 21.34
N LEU A 186 -5.97 24.14 21.61
CA LEU A 186 -6.28 23.01 20.73
C LEU A 186 -6.70 23.47 19.34
N ASN A 187 -7.55 24.51 19.24
CA ASN A 187 -7.99 25.09 17.97
C ASN A 187 -6.83 25.72 17.18
N ILE A 188 -5.90 26.41 17.84
CA ILE A 188 -4.71 26.99 17.19
C ILE A 188 -3.77 25.89 16.70
N MET A 189 -3.47 24.90 17.54
CA MET A 189 -2.66 23.75 17.14
C MET A 189 -3.27 23.02 15.93
N MET A 190 -4.59 22.87 15.94
CA MET A 190 -5.33 22.27 14.84
C MET A 190 -5.19 23.05 13.54
N GLY A 191 -5.38 24.37 13.60
CA GLY A 191 -5.24 25.23 12.44
C GLY A 191 -3.86 25.11 11.80
N ILE A 192 -2.80 25.04 12.62
CA ILE A 192 -1.43 24.82 12.14
C ILE A 192 -1.29 23.45 11.45
N VAL A 193 -1.85 22.38 12.02
CA VAL A 193 -1.80 21.04 11.43
C VAL A 193 -2.52 21.00 10.07
N LEU A 194 -3.71 21.60 9.97
CA LEU A 194 -4.49 21.66 8.72
C LEU A 194 -3.77 22.48 7.64
N ILE A 195 -3.15 23.61 8.02
CA ILE A 195 -2.32 24.43 7.11
C ILE A 195 -1.11 23.64 6.62
N PHE A 196 -0.44 22.90 7.51
CA PHE A 196 0.69 22.05 7.13
C PHE A 196 0.27 20.93 6.19
N LEU A 197 -0.82 20.22 6.47
CA LEU A 197 -1.36 19.16 5.62
C LEU A 197 -1.81 19.69 4.25
N GLY A 198 -2.49 20.84 4.23
CA GLY A 198 -2.91 21.51 3.01
C GLY A 198 -1.71 21.95 2.16
N SER A 199 -0.73 22.60 2.78
CA SER A 199 0.53 22.99 2.13
C SER A 199 1.29 21.77 1.58
N LYS A 200 1.33 20.67 2.33
CA LYS A 200 1.92 19.42 1.87
C LYS A 200 1.20 18.86 0.65
N ASN A 201 -0.13 18.87 0.62
CA ASN A 201 -0.88 18.41 -0.56
C ASN A 201 -0.63 19.32 -1.78
N VAL A 202 -0.58 20.64 -1.59
CA VAL A 202 -0.29 21.60 -2.65
C VAL A 202 1.14 21.43 -3.19
N PHE A 203 2.17 21.40 -2.34
CA PHE A 203 3.57 21.43 -2.76
C PHE A 203 4.18 20.03 -3.02
N TRP A 204 3.88 19.02 -2.19
CA TRP A 204 4.47 17.67 -2.31
C TRP A 204 3.69 16.73 -3.24
N GLY A 205 2.43 17.01 -3.56
CA GLY A 205 1.66 16.20 -4.52
C GLY A 205 2.31 16.09 -5.91
N LYS A 206 3.04 17.14 -6.35
CA LYS A 206 3.74 17.17 -7.65
C LYS A 206 4.80 16.07 -7.75
N LYS A 207 5.63 15.88 -6.72
CA LYS A 207 6.68 14.83 -6.69
C LYS A 207 6.10 13.41 -6.67
N SER A 208 4.96 13.21 -6.00
CA SER A 208 4.32 11.89 -5.89
C SER A 208 3.65 11.45 -7.21
N VAL A 209 2.93 12.37 -7.87
CA VAL A 209 2.26 12.09 -9.16
C VAL A 209 3.27 11.89 -10.28
N GLU A 210 4.32 12.71 -10.32
CA GLU A 210 5.37 12.62 -11.34
C GLU A 210 6.23 11.36 -11.17
N GLY A 211 6.55 10.99 -9.92
CA GLY A 211 7.19 9.72 -9.58
C GLY A 211 6.33 8.50 -9.95
N GLY A 212 5.03 8.56 -9.66
CA GLY A 212 4.07 7.50 -10.03
C GLY A 212 3.89 7.36 -11.54
N LYS A 213 3.82 8.47 -12.29
CA LYS A 213 3.73 8.48 -13.76
C LYS A 213 4.99 7.88 -14.39
N LYS A 214 6.17 8.29 -13.92
CA LYS A 214 7.46 7.77 -14.38
C LYS A 214 7.62 6.28 -14.10
N MET A 215 7.16 5.81 -12.94
CA MET A 215 7.15 4.39 -12.60
C MET A 215 6.23 3.59 -13.54
N ARG A 216 4.99 4.04 -13.78
CA ARG A 216 4.05 3.35 -14.69
C ARG A 216 4.55 3.32 -16.13
N GLN A 217 5.11 4.43 -16.62
CA GLN A 217 5.70 4.47 -17.95
C GLN A 217 6.83 3.46 -18.09
N ARG A 218 7.73 3.37 -17.11
CA ARG A 218 8.82 2.39 -17.10
C ARG A 218 8.32 0.95 -17.04
N GLN A 219 7.29 0.66 -16.25
CA GLN A 219 6.65 -0.67 -16.22
C GLN A 219 6.08 -1.04 -17.59
N GLU A 220 5.42 -0.09 -18.27
CA GLU A 220 4.85 -0.32 -19.60
C GLU A 220 5.93 -0.52 -20.68
N GLU A 221 7.02 0.25 -20.63
CA GLU A 221 8.19 0.07 -21.50
C GLU A 221 8.82 -1.31 -21.33
N LEU A 222 8.99 -1.78 -20.08
CA LEU A 222 9.47 -3.13 -19.78
C LEU A 222 8.51 -4.21 -20.30
N ARG A 223 7.20 -4.04 -20.12
CA ARG A 223 6.20 -4.97 -20.68
C ARG A 223 6.28 -5.04 -22.20
N LYS A 224 6.44 -3.91 -22.88
CA LYS A 224 6.63 -3.85 -24.34
C LYS A 224 7.93 -4.54 -24.76
N LEU A 225 9.03 -4.31 -24.05
CA LEU A 225 10.32 -4.95 -24.30
C LEU A 225 10.21 -6.48 -24.17
N PHE A 226 9.59 -6.97 -23.11
CA PHE A 226 9.42 -8.41 -22.90
C PHE A 226 8.47 -9.04 -23.92
N LYS A 227 7.39 -8.36 -24.32
CA LYS A 227 6.50 -8.82 -25.41
C LYS A 227 7.24 -8.88 -26.75
N LYS A 228 7.98 -7.82 -27.10
CA LYS A 228 8.76 -7.74 -28.35
C LYS A 228 9.74 -8.91 -28.48
N ASN A 229 10.40 -9.27 -27.39
CA ASN A 229 11.35 -10.39 -27.33
C ASN A 229 10.69 -11.75 -27.06
N ARG A 230 9.36 -11.83 -27.10
CA ARG A 230 8.58 -13.05 -26.79
C ARG A 230 8.86 -13.65 -25.40
N ALA A 231 9.47 -12.89 -24.51
CA ALA A 231 9.68 -13.29 -23.12
C ALA A 231 8.38 -13.20 -22.31
N LEU A 232 7.45 -12.31 -22.68
CA LEU A 232 6.10 -12.27 -22.13
C LEU A 232 5.09 -12.77 -23.16
N LEU A 233 4.56 -13.97 -22.94
CA LEU A 233 3.64 -14.67 -23.83
C LEU A 233 2.21 -14.57 -23.31
N ASN A 234 1.26 -14.36 -24.23
CA ASN A 234 -0.18 -14.45 -23.97
C ASN A 234 -0.73 -15.71 -24.68
N GLY A 235 -1.62 -16.43 -24.03
CA GLY A 235 -2.17 -17.70 -24.53
C GLY A 235 -2.57 -18.61 -23.39
N HIS A 236 -2.93 -19.85 -23.68
CA HIS A 236 -3.34 -20.80 -22.64
C HIS A 236 -2.18 -21.70 -22.23
N PHE A 237 -1.65 -21.51 -21.03
CA PHE A 237 -0.47 -22.22 -20.53
C PHE A 237 -0.77 -23.06 -19.29
N LYS A 238 -0.23 -24.28 -19.23
CA LYS A 238 -0.16 -25.12 -18.05
C LYS A 238 1.17 -24.89 -17.32
N LEU A 239 1.10 -24.31 -16.13
CA LEU A 239 2.26 -23.98 -15.31
C LEU A 239 2.84 -25.24 -14.63
N SER A 240 4.06 -25.13 -14.12
CA SER A 240 4.72 -26.22 -13.36
C SER A 240 3.97 -26.62 -12.08
N SER A 241 3.11 -25.74 -11.55
CA SER A 241 2.20 -26.04 -10.44
C SER A 241 0.96 -26.87 -10.84
N GLY A 242 0.79 -27.15 -12.14
CA GLY A 242 -0.43 -27.77 -12.69
C GLY A 242 -1.55 -26.77 -13.00
N LEU A 243 -1.47 -25.53 -12.52
CA LEU A 243 -2.48 -24.50 -12.76
C LEU A 243 -2.40 -23.94 -14.19
N HIS A 244 -3.54 -23.47 -14.70
CA HIS A 244 -3.67 -22.87 -16.02
C HIS A 244 -3.57 -21.36 -15.93
N SER A 245 -2.95 -20.72 -16.92
CA SER A 245 -2.77 -19.27 -16.96
C SER A 245 -2.84 -18.72 -18.36
N ASP A 246 -3.33 -17.49 -18.48
CA ASP A 246 -3.45 -16.74 -19.74
C ASP A 246 -2.11 -16.09 -20.15
N MET A 247 -1.10 -16.18 -19.28
CA MET A 247 0.20 -15.57 -19.47
C MET A 247 1.34 -16.47 -19.00
N TYR A 248 2.45 -16.45 -19.73
CA TYR A 248 3.68 -17.11 -19.35
C TYR A 248 4.88 -16.19 -19.58
N PHE A 249 5.83 -16.19 -18.64
CA PHE A 249 7.06 -15.44 -18.77
C PHE A 249 8.25 -16.39 -18.92
N GLN A 250 8.98 -16.27 -20.03
CA GLN A 250 10.16 -17.06 -20.37
C GLN A 250 11.39 -16.15 -20.38
N ALA A 251 12.07 -16.04 -19.25
CA ALA A 251 13.21 -15.12 -19.10
C ALA A 251 14.37 -15.45 -20.05
N ALA A 252 14.58 -16.72 -20.40
CA ALA A 252 15.62 -17.15 -21.33
C ALA A 252 15.52 -16.44 -22.70
N LEU A 253 14.31 -16.12 -23.17
CA LEU A 253 14.11 -15.49 -24.48
C LEU A 253 14.55 -14.01 -24.54
N ILE A 254 14.61 -13.33 -23.38
CA ILE A 254 15.20 -11.99 -23.30
C ILE A 254 16.67 -12.04 -22.89
N LEU A 255 17.03 -12.93 -21.96
CA LEU A 255 18.40 -13.06 -21.44
C LEU A 255 19.38 -13.68 -22.45
N GLN A 256 18.90 -14.33 -23.51
CA GLN A 256 19.75 -14.77 -24.63
C GLN A 256 20.41 -13.59 -25.39
N TYR A 257 19.91 -12.36 -25.24
CA TYR A 257 20.47 -11.17 -25.86
C TYR A 257 21.33 -10.43 -24.84
N PRO A 258 22.68 -10.48 -24.91
CA PRO A 258 23.54 -9.88 -23.89
C PRO A 258 23.27 -8.39 -23.67
N LYS A 259 22.99 -7.63 -24.75
CA LYS A 259 22.64 -6.20 -24.65
C LYS A 259 21.42 -5.95 -23.76
N GLU A 260 20.40 -6.81 -23.82
CA GLU A 260 19.22 -6.68 -22.97
C GLU A 260 19.50 -7.16 -21.55
N ALA A 261 20.27 -8.25 -21.39
CA ALA A 261 20.68 -8.72 -20.06
C ALA A 261 21.48 -7.64 -19.29
N VAL A 262 22.45 -7.01 -19.96
CA VAL A 262 23.21 -5.85 -19.49
C VAL A 262 22.29 -4.72 -19.03
N ARG A 263 21.38 -4.28 -19.91
CA ARG A 263 20.46 -3.18 -19.63
C ARG A 263 19.57 -3.47 -18.42
N LEU A 264 18.99 -4.66 -18.36
CA LEU A 264 18.11 -5.07 -17.27
C LEU A 264 18.85 -5.16 -15.94
N ALA A 265 20.09 -5.69 -15.95
CA ALA A 265 20.93 -5.73 -14.76
C ALA A 265 21.33 -4.34 -14.27
N GLU A 266 21.69 -3.41 -15.16
CA GLU A 266 21.99 -2.02 -14.79
C GLU A 266 20.78 -1.32 -14.16
N GLU A 267 19.59 -1.56 -14.71
CA GLU A 267 18.33 -1.06 -14.17
C GLU A 267 18.02 -1.60 -12.77
N LEU A 268 18.34 -2.88 -12.50
CA LEU A 268 18.21 -3.50 -11.18
C LEU A 268 19.28 -3.01 -10.20
N ALA A 269 20.54 -2.94 -10.62
CA ALA A 269 21.65 -2.45 -9.83
C ALA A 269 21.41 -1.00 -9.37
N LYS A 270 20.78 -0.18 -10.21
CA LYS A 270 20.35 1.17 -9.82
C LYS A 270 19.38 1.14 -8.63
N LYS A 271 18.41 0.23 -8.60
CA LYS A 271 17.48 0.10 -7.45
C LYS A 271 18.22 -0.29 -6.17
N ILE A 272 19.20 -1.18 -6.26
CA ILE A 272 20.03 -1.58 -5.11
C ILE A 272 20.83 -0.39 -4.57
N LYS A 273 21.46 0.38 -5.46
CA LYS A 273 22.22 1.59 -5.11
C LYS A 273 21.33 2.68 -4.50
N GLU A 274 20.16 2.94 -5.09
CA GLU A 274 19.18 3.92 -4.58
C GLU A 274 18.65 3.59 -3.18
N ASN A 275 18.67 2.30 -2.79
CA ASN A 275 18.27 1.85 -1.46
C ASN A 275 19.46 1.71 -0.48
N ASN A 276 20.66 2.19 -0.86
CA ASN A 276 21.88 2.13 -0.06
C ASN A 276 22.25 0.70 0.40
N ILE A 277 21.93 -0.31 -0.40
CA ILE A 277 22.25 -1.70 -0.09
C ILE A 277 23.67 -2.01 -0.57
N LYS A 278 24.56 -2.31 0.37
CA LYS A 278 25.93 -2.77 0.08
C LYS A 278 25.89 -4.27 -0.24
N VAL A 279 26.59 -4.67 -1.29
CA VAL A 279 26.65 -6.05 -1.78
C VAL A 279 28.12 -6.39 -1.99
N ASP A 280 28.54 -7.56 -1.51
CA ASP A 280 29.90 -8.08 -1.68
C ASP A 280 29.94 -9.27 -2.65
N VAL A 281 28.83 -10.02 -2.75
CA VAL A 281 28.69 -11.17 -3.65
C VAL A 281 27.25 -11.29 -4.19
N VAL A 282 27.13 -11.61 -5.48
CA VAL A 282 25.86 -12.01 -6.09
C VAL A 282 25.77 -13.52 -6.17
N VAL A 283 24.64 -14.10 -5.75
CA VAL A 283 24.38 -15.53 -5.83
C VAL A 283 23.08 -15.79 -6.59
N SER A 284 23.11 -16.70 -7.56
CA SER A 284 21.92 -17.07 -8.33
C SER A 284 21.58 -18.56 -8.27
N PRO A 285 20.29 -18.94 -8.21
CA PRO A 285 19.90 -20.33 -8.36
C PRO A 285 20.02 -20.78 -9.82
N ALA A 286 20.79 -21.85 -10.06
CA ALA A 286 20.91 -22.43 -11.38
C ALA A 286 19.66 -23.25 -11.75
N LEU A 287 19.21 -23.23 -13.01
CA LEU A 287 19.85 -22.57 -14.16
C LEU A 287 19.34 -21.14 -14.45
N GLY A 288 18.07 -20.87 -14.17
CA GLY A 288 17.36 -19.67 -14.67
C GLY A 288 17.98 -18.34 -14.25
N GLY A 289 18.45 -18.23 -13.00
CA GLY A 289 19.03 -17.01 -12.47
C GLY A 289 20.46 -16.70 -12.94
N VAL A 290 21.19 -17.66 -13.53
CA VAL A 290 22.66 -17.54 -13.73
C VAL A 290 23.05 -16.37 -14.63
N ILE A 291 22.38 -16.20 -15.78
CA ILE A 291 22.73 -15.13 -16.74
C ILE A 291 22.52 -13.76 -16.11
N ILE A 292 21.35 -13.54 -15.50
CA ILE A 292 21.05 -12.25 -14.87
C ILE A 292 21.90 -12.03 -13.62
N GLY A 293 22.21 -13.08 -12.86
CA GLY A 293 23.13 -13.03 -11.72
C GLY A 293 24.53 -12.58 -12.10
N HIS A 294 25.06 -13.15 -13.19
CA HIS A 294 26.35 -12.75 -13.74
C HIS A 294 26.37 -11.27 -14.14
N GLU A 295 25.35 -10.82 -14.88
CA GLU A 295 25.22 -9.41 -15.27
C GLU A 295 25.01 -8.47 -14.09
N MET A 296 24.33 -8.91 -13.03
CA MET A 296 24.21 -8.17 -11.78
C MET A 296 25.55 -8.02 -11.06
N GLY A 297 26.38 -9.08 -11.03
CA GLY A 297 27.75 -9.00 -10.52
C GLY A 297 28.56 -7.96 -11.29
N ARG A 298 28.50 -8.00 -12.63
CA ARG A 298 29.14 -7.00 -13.51
C ARG A 298 28.67 -5.57 -13.21
N ALA A 299 27.36 -5.35 -13.11
CA ALA A 299 26.78 -4.01 -12.89
C ALA A 299 27.06 -3.44 -11.48
N LEU A 300 27.27 -4.31 -10.49
CA LEU A 300 27.62 -3.94 -9.12
C LEU A 300 29.14 -3.92 -8.87
N GLY A 301 29.95 -4.47 -9.79
CA GLY A 301 31.41 -4.55 -9.63
C GLY A 301 31.85 -5.60 -8.62
N VAL A 302 31.07 -6.68 -8.45
CA VAL A 302 31.32 -7.75 -7.48
C VAL A 302 31.31 -9.12 -8.14
N ARG A 303 31.87 -10.11 -7.45
CA ARG A 303 31.86 -11.50 -7.94
C ARG A 303 30.42 -12.05 -7.97
N ALA A 304 30.12 -12.82 -9.02
CA ALA A 304 28.86 -13.54 -9.17
C ALA A 304 29.11 -15.04 -9.17
N ILE A 305 28.40 -15.75 -8.30
CA ILE A 305 28.42 -17.21 -8.18
C ILE A 305 27.00 -17.75 -8.26
N PHE A 306 26.85 -19.07 -8.29
CA PHE A 306 25.54 -19.70 -8.35
C PHE A 306 25.50 -21.01 -7.59
N THR A 307 24.30 -21.36 -7.11
CA THR A 307 24.01 -22.66 -6.52
C THR A 307 23.46 -23.59 -7.58
N GLU A 308 23.79 -24.88 -7.52
CA GLU A 308 23.29 -25.90 -8.45
C GLU A 308 22.50 -26.97 -7.69
N ARG A 309 21.55 -27.61 -8.37
CA ARG A 309 20.81 -28.75 -7.81
C ARG A 309 21.50 -30.06 -8.19
N ILE A 310 21.84 -30.85 -7.18
CA ILE A 310 22.41 -32.20 -7.31
C ILE A 310 21.63 -33.11 -6.39
N ASP A 311 21.16 -34.25 -6.89
CA ASP A 311 20.38 -35.24 -6.12
C ASP A 311 19.24 -34.61 -5.32
N SER A 312 18.50 -33.71 -5.99
CA SER A 312 17.40 -32.92 -5.43
C SER A 312 17.79 -31.84 -4.39
N LYS A 313 19.05 -31.72 -3.98
CA LYS A 313 19.53 -30.72 -3.03
C LYS A 313 20.25 -29.56 -3.72
N VAL A 314 19.91 -28.33 -3.35
CA VAL A 314 20.61 -27.12 -3.82
C VAL A 314 21.89 -26.93 -2.99
N SER A 315 23.02 -26.70 -3.65
CA SER A 315 24.33 -26.51 -3.01
C SER A 315 25.25 -25.55 -3.77
N LEU A 316 26.19 -24.92 -3.07
CA LEU A 316 27.35 -24.27 -3.70
C LEU A 316 28.35 -25.33 -4.18
N ARG A 317 28.81 -25.20 -5.42
CA ARG A 317 29.75 -26.14 -6.07
C ARG A 317 30.84 -25.35 -6.79
N ARG A 318 31.64 -26.03 -7.63
CA ARG A 318 32.68 -25.41 -8.48
C ARG A 318 33.77 -24.66 -7.69
N GLY A 319 33.97 -25.02 -6.42
CA GLY A 319 34.89 -24.32 -5.52
C GLY A 319 34.38 -22.98 -5.01
N PHE A 320 33.11 -22.64 -5.25
CA PHE A 320 32.52 -21.42 -4.70
C PHE A 320 32.36 -21.50 -3.19
N PHE A 321 32.68 -20.40 -2.52
CA PHE A 321 32.44 -20.20 -1.11
C PHE A 321 31.87 -18.79 -0.87
N VAL A 322 31.31 -18.60 0.32
CA VAL A 322 30.81 -17.32 0.81
C VAL A 322 31.29 -17.18 2.24
N ASP A 323 31.95 -16.07 2.54
CA ASP A 323 32.41 -15.79 3.89
C ASP A 323 31.25 -15.34 4.78
N LYS A 324 31.36 -15.60 6.08
CA LYS A 324 30.32 -15.30 7.07
C LYS A 324 29.77 -13.87 6.99
N ASN A 325 30.66 -12.91 6.75
CA ASN A 325 30.36 -11.48 6.76
C ASN A 325 30.12 -10.88 5.37
N GLU A 326 30.25 -11.65 4.29
CA GLU A 326 29.98 -11.15 2.94
C GLU A 326 28.50 -10.85 2.76
N LYS A 327 28.18 -9.65 2.28
CA LYS A 327 26.81 -9.22 2.00
C LYS A 327 26.30 -9.86 0.73
N VAL A 328 25.45 -10.86 0.90
CA VAL A 328 24.92 -11.68 -0.18
C VAL A 328 23.67 -11.05 -0.80
N LEU A 329 23.70 -10.83 -2.11
CA LEU A 329 22.53 -10.50 -2.93
C LEU A 329 22.09 -11.75 -3.69
N VAL A 330 20.88 -12.26 -3.44
CA VAL A 330 20.34 -13.37 -4.23
C VAL A 330 19.59 -12.84 -5.44
N VAL A 331 19.93 -13.29 -6.64
CA VAL A 331 19.35 -12.82 -7.91
C VAL A 331 18.70 -13.99 -8.65
N GLU A 332 17.44 -13.83 -9.01
CA GLU A 332 16.64 -14.79 -9.79
C GLU A 332 16.15 -14.15 -11.10
N ASP A 333 15.79 -14.94 -12.10
CA ASP A 333 15.08 -14.42 -13.26
C ASP A 333 13.60 -14.12 -12.94
N VAL A 334 12.88 -15.10 -12.40
CA VAL A 334 11.44 -15.05 -12.14
C VAL A 334 11.12 -15.65 -10.78
N ILE A 335 10.56 -14.83 -9.90
CA ILE A 335 10.05 -15.31 -8.61
C ILE A 335 8.58 -15.68 -8.78
N THR A 336 8.27 -16.97 -8.58
CA THR A 336 6.90 -17.51 -8.56
C THR A 336 6.46 -17.78 -7.12
N THR A 337 6.64 -19.01 -6.64
CA THR A 337 6.48 -19.37 -5.22
C THR A 337 7.69 -18.98 -4.38
N GLY A 338 8.81 -18.65 -5.04
CA GLY A 338 10.10 -18.37 -4.41
C GLY A 338 10.81 -19.61 -3.87
N LEU A 339 10.32 -20.82 -4.14
CA LEU A 339 10.90 -22.06 -3.60
C LEU A 339 12.39 -22.21 -3.94
N SER A 340 12.77 -22.06 -5.21
CA SER A 340 14.16 -22.19 -5.64
C SER A 340 15.07 -21.14 -5.00
N THR A 341 14.59 -19.91 -4.85
CA THR A 341 15.29 -18.85 -4.13
C THR A 341 15.45 -19.21 -2.64
N LYS A 342 14.42 -19.78 -1.98
CA LYS A 342 14.53 -20.24 -0.58
C LYS A 342 15.55 -21.35 -0.41
N GLU A 343 15.51 -22.37 -1.28
CA GLU A 343 16.46 -23.48 -1.24
C GLU A 343 17.91 -22.98 -1.42
N ALA A 344 18.13 -21.98 -2.29
CA ALA A 344 19.45 -21.35 -2.43
C ALA A 344 19.86 -20.55 -1.19
N ILE A 345 18.95 -19.78 -0.59
CA ILE A 345 19.22 -19.07 0.67
C ILE A 345 19.57 -20.05 1.79
N ASP A 346 18.87 -21.18 1.89
CA ASP A 346 19.14 -22.19 2.92
C ASP A 346 20.47 -22.91 2.67
N SER A 347 20.83 -23.15 1.41
CA SER A 347 22.18 -23.61 1.05
C SER A 347 23.26 -22.60 1.44
N LEU A 348 23.02 -21.31 1.27
CA LEU A 348 23.98 -20.26 1.62
C LEU A 348 24.19 -20.16 3.12
N LYS A 349 23.10 -20.23 3.90
CA LYS A 349 23.16 -20.31 5.37
C LYS A 349 23.95 -21.54 5.82
N SER A 350 23.72 -22.68 5.18
CA SER A 350 24.47 -23.91 5.47
C SER A 350 25.96 -23.81 5.14
N ALA A 351 26.31 -22.94 4.18
CA ALA A 351 27.70 -22.61 3.82
C ALA A 351 28.31 -21.50 4.70
N GLY A 352 27.59 -21.03 5.73
CA GLY A 352 28.09 -20.04 6.69
C GLY A 352 27.71 -18.59 6.41
N ALA A 353 26.95 -18.29 5.35
CA ALA A 353 26.53 -16.93 5.04
C ALA A 353 25.51 -16.40 6.07
N GLU A 354 25.85 -15.33 6.79
CA GLU A 354 24.97 -14.71 7.79
C GLU A 354 24.39 -13.36 7.34
N ALA A 355 24.97 -12.73 6.32
CA ALA A 355 24.60 -11.39 5.86
C ALA A 355 23.84 -11.38 4.53
N LEU A 356 22.65 -11.99 4.47
CA LEU A 356 21.74 -11.82 3.33
C LEU A 356 21.17 -10.39 3.33
N VAL A 357 21.39 -9.62 2.27
CA VAL A 357 21.00 -8.19 2.23
C VAL A 357 19.73 -7.91 1.43
N ALA A 358 19.46 -8.68 0.37
CA ALA A 358 18.26 -8.54 -0.44
C ALA A 358 18.07 -9.72 -1.41
N VAL A 359 16.86 -9.82 -1.97
CA VAL A 359 16.55 -10.69 -3.12
C VAL A 359 16.08 -9.85 -4.30
N VAL A 360 16.57 -10.16 -5.50
CA VAL A 360 16.25 -9.44 -6.73
C VAL A 360 15.71 -10.39 -7.79
N SER A 361 14.72 -9.94 -8.57
CA SER A 361 14.33 -10.63 -9.79
C SER A 361 14.03 -9.72 -10.98
N LEU A 362 14.04 -10.23 -12.21
CA LEU A 362 13.49 -9.48 -13.34
C LEU A 362 11.98 -9.34 -13.18
N VAL A 363 11.32 -10.45 -12.87
CA VAL A 363 9.87 -10.51 -12.74
C VAL A 363 9.48 -11.11 -11.39
N ASP A 364 8.54 -10.46 -10.70
CA ASP A 364 7.85 -11.01 -9.53
C ASP A 364 6.42 -11.40 -9.93
N ARG A 365 6.12 -12.69 -9.87
CA ARG A 365 4.78 -13.27 -10.07
C ARG A 365 4.08 -13.64 -8.77
N SER A 366 4.75 -13.49 -7.63
CA SER A 366 4.18 -13.76 -6.31
C SER A 366 3.20 -12.70 -5.84
N ALA A 367 3.07 -11.58 -6.57
CA ALA A 367 2.31 -10.40 -6.16
C ALA A 367 2.69 -9.91 -4.76
N GLY A 368 3.98 -9.98 -4.40
CA GLY A 368 4.44 -9.55 -3.09
C GLY A 368 4.33 -10.59 -1.97
N LYS A 369 3.68 -11.74 -2.20
CA LYS A 369 3.30 -12.69 -1.13
C LYS A 369 4.46 -13.47 -0.54
N VAL A 370 5.60 -13.56 -1.24
CA VAL A 370 6.76 -14.31 -0.76
C VAL A 370 7.61 -13.43 0.14
N ASP A 371 7.87 -13.94 1.35
CA ASP A 371 8.80 -13.37 2.32
C ASP A 371 10.09 -14.21 2.38
N PHE A 372 11.23 -13.52 2.31
CA PHE A 372 12.58 -14.08 2.46
C PHE A 372 13.30 -13.53 3.71
N GLY A 373 12.63 -12.71 4.53
CA GLY A 373 13.21 -12.05 5.70
C GLY A 373 14.09 -10.84 5.37
N VAL A 374 14.20 -10.47 4.09
CA VAL A 374 15.02 -9.36 3.59
C VAL A 374 14.28 -8.56 2.51
N PRO A 375 14.68 -7.30 2.23
CA PRO A 375 14.10 -6.51 1.16
C PRO A 375 14.11 -7.24 -0.20
N ARG A 376 13.06 -7.03 -0.99
CA ARG A 376 12.96 -7.60 -2.34
C ARG A 376 12.75 -6.51 -3.38
N PHE A 377 13.39 -6.69 -4.53
CA PHE A 377 13.25 -5.79 -5.67
C PHE A 377 12.99 -6.57 -6.94
N SER A 378 12.09 -6.07 -7.78
CA SER A 378 11.90 -6.60 -9.14
C SER A 378 11.78 -5.48 -10.17
N LEU A 379 12.10 -5.75 -11.45
CA LEU A 379 11.85 -4.79 -12.52
C LEU A 379 10.36 -4.69 -12.83
N LEU A 380 9.70 -5.84 -12.94
CA LEU A 380 8.29 -5.93 -13.28
C LEU A 380 7.54 -6.81 -12.27
N SER A 381 6.40 -6.31 -11.79
CA SER A 381 5.46 -7.12 -11.02
C SER A 381 4.31 -7.54 -11.92
N LEU A 382 4.10 -8.85 -12.07
CA LEU A 382 3.01 -9.41 -12.85
C LEU A 382 2.09 -10.19 -11.93
N GLU A 383 0.89 -9.68 -11.71
CA GLU A 383 -0.18 -10.51 -11.19
C GLU A 383 -0.68 -11.39 -12.32
N VAL A 384 -0.26 -12.65 -12.30
CA VAL A 384 -0.67 -13.65 -13.29
C VAL A 384 -1.82 -14.44 -12.70
N LYS A 385 -3.00 -14.36 -13.32
CA LYS A 385 -4.14 -15.17 -12.90
C LYS A 385 -3.85 -16.63 -13.21
N SER A 386 -4.06 -17.46 -12.20
CA SER A 386 -3.91 -18.90 -12.30
C SER A 386 -5.22 -19.56 -11.90
N PHE A 387 -5.69 -20.49 -12.72
CA PHE A 387 -6.95 -21.21 -12.55
C PHE A 387 -6.66 -22.69 -12.38
N LYS A 388 -7.49 -23.39 -11.60
CA LYS A 388 -7.56 -24.85 -11.74
C LYS A 388 -8.15 -25.20 -13.10
N GLU A 389 -7.89 -26.40 -13.59
CA GLU A 389 -8.30 -26.84 -14.92
C GLU A 389 -9.82 -26.79 -15.13
N ASP A 390 -10.59 -27.24 -14.14
CA ASP A 390 -12.06 -27.21 -14.07
C ASP A 390 -12.66 -25.79 -14.01
N GLU A 391 -11.92 -24.86 -13.43
CA GLU A 391 -12.33 -23.45 -13.28
C GLU A 391 -11.78 -22.54 -14.39
N CYS A 392 -10.95 -23.07 -15.30
CA CYS A 392 -10.24 -22.27 -16.28
C CYS A 392 -11.18 -21.76 -17.40
N PRO A 393 -11.31 -20.43 -17.60
CA PRO A 393 -12.15 -19.88 -18.66
C PRO A 393 -11.72 -20.30 -20.06
N MET A 394 -10.40 -20.47 -20.26
CA MET A 394 -9.82 -20.91 -21.53
C MET A 394 -10.15 -22.39 -21.82
N CYS A 395 -10.08 -23.26 -20.81
CA CYS A 395 -10.54 -24.65 -20.94
C CYS A 395 -12.04 -24.71 -21.28
N LYS A 396 -12.87 -23.90 -20.62
CA LYS A 396 -14.31 -23.81 -20.92
C LYS A 396 -14.59 -23.29 -22.32
N ALA A 397 -13.71 -22.45 -22.87
CA ALA A 397 -13.75 -21.99 -24.26
C ALA A 397 -13.20 -23.00 -25.27
N GLY A 398 -12.76 -24.20 -24.83
CA GLY A 398 -12.27 -25.27 -25.69
C GLY A 398 -10.80 -25.14 -26.10
N SER A 399 -10.01 -24.24 -25.51
CA SER A 399 -8.58 -24.17 -25.80
C SER A 399 -7.77 -25.20 -25.01
N ASN A 400 -6.70 -25.69 -25.62
CA ASN A 400 -5.78 -26.64 -24.99
C ASN A 400 -4.59 -25.93 -24.36
N ALA A 401 -4.31 -26.26 -23.09
CA ALA A 401 -3.21 -25.67 -22.35
C ALA A 401 -1.86 -26.20 -22.87
N VAL A 402 -0.99 -25.31 -23.32
CA VAL A 402 0.39 -25.65 -23.69
C VAL A 402 1.24 -25.71 -22.43
N LYS A 403 2.10 -26.73 -22.26
CA LYS A 403 3.08 -26.79 -21.16
C LYS A 403 4.41 -26.15 -21.60
N PRO A 404 4.70 -24.88 -21.26
CA PRO A 404 5.97 -24.25 -21.60
C PRO A 404 7.11 -24.68 -20.66
N GLY A 405 8.31 -24.85 -21.22
CA GLY A 405 9.55 -25.09 -20.47
C GLY A 405 10.11 -26.52 -20.56
N SER A 406 11.29 -26.72 -19.97
CA SER A 406 12.12 -27.93 -20.12
C SER A 406 11.81 -29.08 -19.14
N ARG A 407 11.03 -28.83 -18.07
CA ARG A 407 10.59 -29.90 -17.16
C ARG A 407 9.45 -30.68 -17.83
N LYS A 408 9.83 -31.70 -18.61
CA LYS A 408 8.89 -32.70 -19.14
C LYS A 408 8.17 -33.42 -18.01
#